data_AF-A0A970SSJ9-F1
#
_entry.id   AF-A0A970SSJ9-F1
#
_cell.length_a   1.000
_cell.length_b   1.000
_cell.length_c   1.000
_cell.angle_alpha   90.00
_cell.angle_beta   90.00
_cell.angle_gamma   90.00
#
_symmetry.space_group_name_H-M   'P 1'
#
loop_
_entity.id
_entity.type
_entity.pdbx_description
1 polymer ?
#
loop_
_entity_poly.entity_id
_entity_poly.type
_entity_poly.pdbx_seq_one_letter_code
_entity_poly.pdbx_strand_id
1 'polypeptide(L)'
;DKDCLEDLRVYFTEREQMVVDRAVSVRAKNACVITTYIDIEPLPFNRGYYSCDLTFFFQVEVEAITGRNCPPANLCGVCVFRKRVILFGSEGNVKIFSSEFREDRNDPQQMLTRNLPVCKVQVAEPIILSACVVDACDRRKCKCDCDCGCSSIPEGIANNFGGSFVDPEESKAVYVTLGVFTIVQLIRNVQMLIPVYDFCVPMKDCSVSSGDEPCDLFRKMLFPIDEFFPPQQKDKGKCGCGDKK
;
A
#
# COMPACT_ATOMS: atom_id res chain seq x y z
N ASP A 1 -5.13 -5.14 8.97
CA ASP A 1 -5.93 -6.36 9.18
C ASP A 1 -5.07 -7.61 9.24
N LYS A 2 -5.61 -8.63 9.90
CA LYS A 2 -5.12 -10.01 9.92
C LYS A 2 -6.23 -10.87 9.31
N ASP A 3 -5.99 -11.40 8.12
CA ASP A 3 -6.96 -12.16 7.36
C ASP A 3 -6.54 -13.64 7.32
N CYS A 4 -7.48 -14.56 7.57
CA CYS A 4 -7.30 -16.00 7.37
C CYS A 4 -8.01 -16.40 6.08
N LEU A 5 -7.25 -16.62 5.02
CA LEU A 5 -7.74 -16.89 3.68
C LEU A 5 -7.86 -18.39 3.48
N GLU A 6 -9.05 -18.94 3.69
CA GLU A 6 -9.33 -20.37 3.58
C GLU A 6 -9.67 -20.76 2.14
N ASP A 7 -9.38 -22.02 1.79
CA ASP A 7 -9.74 -22.65 0.52
C ASP A 7 -9.34 -21.82 -0.72
N LEU A 8 -8.15 -21.21 -0.70
CA LEU A 8 -7.61 -20.52 -1.87
C LEU A 8 -7.13 -21.55 -2.91
N ARG A 9 -7.71 -21.51 -4.10
CA ARG A 9 -7.28 -22.31 -5.25
C ARG A 9 -5.89 -21.87 -5.72
N VAL A 10 -4.98 -22.84 -5.82
CA VAL A 10 -3.68 -22.67 -6.46
C VAL A 10 -3.80 -23.07 -7.94
N TYR A 11 -3.55 -22.16 -8.86
CA TYR A 11 -3.54 -22.43 -10.30
C TYR A 11 -2.14 -22.81 -10.78
N PHE A 12 -2.05 -23.77 -11.69
CA PHE A 12 -0.80 -24.27 -12.24
C PHE A 12 -0.80 -24.17 -13.77
N THR A 13 0.38 -24.18 -14.36
CA THR A 13 0.51 -24.37 -15.81
C THR A 13 0.05 -25.76 -16.22
N GLU A 14 -0.28 -25.96 -17.50
CA GLU A 14 -0.72 -27.27 -18.01
C GLU A 14 0.24 -28.41 -17.64
N ARG A 15 1.54 -28.17 -17.80
CA ARG A 15 2.61 -29.13 -17.47
C ARG A 15 2.59 -29.55 -15.99
N GLU A 16 2.43 -28.59 -15.08
CA GLU A 16 2.41 -28.85 -13.64
C GLU A 16 1.07 -29.48 -13.21
N GLN A 17 -0.04 -29.07 -13.83
CA GLN A 17 -1.35 -29.66 -13.59
C GLN A 17 -1.37 -31.16 -13.89
N MET A 18 -0.65 -31.63 -14.93
CA MET A 18 -0.48 -33.07 -15.19
C MET A 18 0.17 -33.84 -14.02
N VAL A 19 1.01 -33.18 -13.22
CA VAL A 19 1.62 -33.78 -12.02
C VAL A 19 0.63 -33.77 -10.87
N VAL A 20 -0.11 -32.66 -10.69
CA VAL A 20 -1.17 -32.52 -9.68
C VAL A 20 -2.25 -33.59 -9.86
N ASP A 21 -2.63 -33.91 -11.10
CA ASP A 21 -3.65 -34.92 -11.39
C ASP A 21 -3.24 -36.33 -10.94
N ARG A 22 -1.93 -36.59 -10.82
CA ARG A 22 -1.38 -37.85 -10.31
C ARG A 22 -1.03 -37.78 -8.83
N ALA A 23 -1.20 -36.64 -8.18
CA ALA A 23 -0.85 -36.45 -6.78
C ALA A 23 -1.83 -37.18 -5.85
N VAL A 24 -1.26 -37.84 -4.85
CA VAL A 24 -1.97 -38.46 -3.73
C VAL A 24 -2.06 -37.47 -2.57
N SER A 25 -1.01 -36.68 -2.36
CA SER A 25 -0.97 -35.62 -1.37
C SER A 25 -0.04 -34.49 -1.81
N VAL A 26 -0.19 -33.34 -1.16
CA VAL A 26 0.61 -32.15 -1.41
C VAL A 26 1.09 -31.55 -0.08
N ARG A 27 2.25 -30.88 -0.11
CA ARG A 27 2.74 -30.08 1.00
C ARG A 27 3.17 -28.72 0.50
N ALA A 28 2.60 -27.64 1.03
CA ALA A 28 3.08 -26.30 0.72
C ALA A 28 4.37 -26.01 1.50
N LYS A 29 5.36 -25.46 0.82
CA LYS A 29 6.69 -25.15 1.35
C LYS A 29 6.87 -23.68 1.66
N ASN A 30 6.47 -22.85 0.70
CA ASN A 30 6.70 -21.42 0.72
C ASN A 30 5.53 -20.71 0.04
N ALA A 31 5.21 -19.52 0.51
CA ALA A 31 4.23 -18.65 -0.12
C ALA A 31 4.76 -17.23 -0.07
N CYS A 32 4.69 -16.52 -1.20
CA CYS A 32 5.11 -15.14 -1.29
C CYS A 32 4.13 -14.25 -2.06
N VAL A 33 4.17 -12.95 -1.79
CA VAL A 33 3.38 -11.95 -2.52
C VAL A 33 4.07 -11.60 -3.83
N ILE A 34 3.41 -11.82 -4.96
CA ILE A 34 3.93 -11.42 -6.27
C ILE A 34 3.66 -9.92 -6.47
N THR A 35 2.38 -9.54 -6.38
CA THR A 35 1.93 -8.17 -6.58
C THR A 35 0.50 -8.02 -6.08
N THR A 36 0.08 -6.76 -5.90
CA THR A 36 -1.29 -6.40 -5.56
C THR A 36 -1.78 -5.36 -6.55
N TYR A 37 -2.87 -5.65 -7.24
CA TYR A 37 -3.57 -4.67 -8.06
C TYR A 37 -4.56 -3.90 -7.21
N ILE A 38 -4.64 -2.60 -7.46
CA ILE A 38 -5.41 -1.66 -6.65
C ILE A 38 -6.25 -0.83 -7.60
N ASP A 39 -7.56 -0.87 -7.40
CA ASP A 39 -8.50 0.04 -8.06
C ASP A 39 -9.23 0.88 -7.00
N ILE A 40 -9.50 2.14 -7.33
CA ILE A 40 -10.08 3.11 -6.39
C ILE A 40 -11.25 3.83 -7.03
N GLU A 41 -12.41 3.74 -6.40
CA GLU A 41 -13.63 4.40 -6.86
C GLU A 41 -14.27 5.26 -5.76
N PRO A 42 -14.71 6.49 -6.06
CA PRO A 42 -15.47 7.30 -5.10
C PRO A 42 -16.86 6.71 -4.87
N LEU A 43 -17.33 6.73 -3.62
CA LEU A 43 -18.70 6.30 -3.31
C LEU A 43 -19.72 7.42 -3.62
N PRO A 44 -20.80 7.16 -4.38
CA PRO A 44 -21.72 8.22 -4.85
C PRO A 44 -22.41 9.02 -3.73
N PHE A 45 -22.71 8.38 -2.60
CA PHE A 45 -23.51 8.96 -1.52
C PHE A 45 -22.71 9.28 -0.25
N ASN A 46 -21.46 8.82 -0.16
CA ASN A 46 -20.60 9.01 1.01
C ASN A 46 -19.41 9.87 0.61
N ARG A 47 -19.60 11.19 0.65
CA ARG A 47 -18.56 12.15 0.26
C ARG A 47 -17.27 11.93 1.07
N GLY A 48 -16.15 11.93 0.35
CA GLY A 48 -14.82 11.68 0.91
C GLY A 48 -14.52 10.22 1.23
N TYR A 49 -15.45 9.28 1.03
CA TYR A 49 -15.19 7.84 1.11
C TYR A 49 -14.94 7.23 -0.27
N TYR A 50 -14.01 6.28 -0.31
CA TYR A 50 -13.61 5.59 -1.52
C TYR A 50 -13.62 4.07 -1.28
N SER A 51 -14.10 3.33 -2.28
CA SER A 51 -13.90 1.89 -2.40
C SER A 51 -12.50 1.64 -2.91
N CYS A 52 -11.73 0.80 -2.21
CA CYS A 52 -10.46 0.28 -2.67
C CYS A 52 -10.63 -1.21 -2.93
N ASP A 53 -10.59 -1.60 -4.19
CA ASP A 53 -10.71 -2.97 -4.64
C ASP A 53 -9.30 -3.53 -4.89
N LEU A 54 -8.89 -4.46 -4.03
CA LEU A 54 -7.54 -5.02 -3.97
C LEU A 54 -7.55 -6.44 -4.50
N THR A 55 -6.68 -6.75 -5.45
CA THR A 55 -6.46 -8.12 -5.95
C THR A 55 -5.03 -8.54 -5.66
N PHE A 56 -4.85 -9.43 -4.71
CA PHE A 56 -3.57 -9.99 -4.31
C PHE A 56 -3.26 -11.23 -5.14
N PHE A 57 -2.02 -11.31 -5.63
CA PHE A 57 -1.48 -12.48 -6.31
C PHE A 57 -0.38 -13.07 -5.46
N PHE A 58 -0.54 -14.31 -5.03
CA PHE A 58 0.45 -15.04 -4.25
C PHE A 58 1.06 -16.15 -5.10
N GLN A 59 2.37 -16.33 -5.01
CA GLN A 59 3.02 -17.54 -5.50
C GLN A 59 3.08 -18.54 -4.36
N VAL A 60 2.76 -19.80 -4.64
CA VAL A 60 2.82 -20.89 -3.66
C VAL A 60 3.67 -22.02 -4.23
N GLU A 61 4.70 -22.39 -3.50
CA GLU A 61 5.54 -23.55 -3.79
C GLU A 61 4.99 -24.78 -3.09
N VAL A 62 4.73 -25.83 -3.86
CA VAL A 62 4.09 -27.06 -3.40
C VAL A 62 4.92 -28.27 -3.79
N GLU A 63 5.12 -29.20 -2.86
CA GLU A 63 5.59 -30.55 -3.17
C GLU A 63 4.41 -31.48 -3.40
N ALA A 64 4.32 -32.05 -4.60
CA ALA A 64 3.36 -33.08 -4.95
C ALA A 64 3.96 -34.48 -4.77
N ILE A 65 3.25 -35.34 -4.04
CA ILE A 65 3.62 -36.74 -3.83
C ILE A 65 2.68 -37.60 -4.68
N THR A 66 3.21 -38.19 -5.75
CA THR A 66 2.43 -38.97 -6.74
C THR A 66 2.44 -40.48 -6.48
N GLY A 67 3.34 -40.98 -5.64
CA GLY A 67 3.44 -42.40 -5.29
C GLY A 67 4.51 -42.68 -4.24
N ARG A 68 4.47 -43.87 -3.63
CA ARG A 68 5.34 -44.21 -2.48
C ARG A 68 6.83 -44.28 -2.80
N ASN A 69 7.19 -44.57 -4.06
CA ASN A 69 8.58 -44.75 -4.50
C ASN A 69 9.03 -43.70 -5.52
N CYS A 70 8.27 -42.61 -5.68
CA CYS A 70 8.64 -41.50 -6.56
C CYS A 70 9.07 -40.31 -5.69
N PRO A 71 10.19 -39.62 -6.03
CA PRO A 71 10.56 -38.41 -5.32
C PRO A 71 9.45 -37.34 -5.45
N PRO A 72 9.20 -36.54 -4.41
CA PRO A 72 8.24 -35.43 -4.50
C PRO A 72 8.63 -34.45 -5.60
N ALA A 73 7.65 -34.02 -6.39
CA ALA A 73 7.85 -33.01 -7.42
C ALA A 73 7.58 -31.62 -6.84
N ASN A 74 8.51 -30.68 -7.01
CA ASN A 74 8.28 -29.27 -6.67
C ASN A 74 7.50 -28.60 -7.80
N LEU A 75 6.40 -27.95 -7.47
CA LEU A 75 5.51 -27.22 -8.36
C LEU A 75 5.38 -25.79 -7.84
N CYS A 76 5.23 -24.83 -8.75
CA CYS A 76 5.00 -23.44 -8.41
C CYS A 76 3.66 -23.01 -8.99
N GLY A 77 2.73 -22.59 -8.15
CA GLY A 77 1.43 -22.13 -8.60
C GLY A 77 1.08 -20.74 -8.09
N VAL A 78 -0.03 -20.20 -8.57
CA VAL A 78 -0.52 -18.86 -8.21
C VAL A 78 -1.87 -18.97 -7.51
N CYS A 79 -2.04 -18.23 -6.41
CA CYS A 79 -3.34 -18.00 -5.78
C CYS A 79 -3.77 -16.56 -5.99
N VAL A 80 -5.07 -16.34 -6.14
CA VAL A 80 -5.66 -15.00 -6.26
C VAL A 80 -6.63 -14.78 -5.10
N PHE A 81 -6.51 -13.63 -4.45
CA PHE A 81 -7.46 -13.20 -3.41
C PHE A 81 -7.92 -11.77 -3.66
N ARG A 82 -9.23 -11.54 -3.55
CA ARG A 82 -9.82 -10.20 -3.70
C ARG A 82 -10.33 -9.69 -2.36
N LYS A 83 -10.00 -8.44 -2.04
CA LYS A 83 -10.46 -7.75 -0.84
C LYS A 83 -10.94 -6.37 -1.22
N ARG A 84 -12.14 -6.02 -0.79
CA ARG A 84 -12.70 -4.68 -0.91
C ARG A 84 -12.69 -4.01 0.45
N VAL A 85 -12.15 -2.80 0.53
CA VAL A 85 -12.19 -1.97 1.75
C VAL A 85 -12.73 -0.59 1.43
N ILE A 86 -13.46 0.01 2.36
CA ILE A 86 -13.97 1.37 2.24
C ILE A 86 -13.22 2.24 3.23
N LEU A 87 -12.55 3.27 2.74
CA LEU A 87 -11.74 4.17 3.55
C LEU A 87 -12.12 5.63 3.28
N PHE A 88 -12.00 6.47 4.31
CA PHE A 88 -12.14 7.91 4.16
C PHE A 88 -10.83 8.49 3.63
N GLY A 89 -10.87 9.14 2.46
CA GLY A 89 -9.74 9.75 1.77
C GLY A 89 -9.84 11.27 1.64
N SER A 90 -10.74 11.90 2.42
CA SER A 90 -11.08 13.33 2.34
C SER A 90 -11.78 13.74 1.04
N GLU A 91 -12.29 14.97 0.99
CA GLU A 91 -13.01 15.49 -0.17
C GLU A 91 -12.06 16.04 -1.24
N GLY A 92 -12.33 15.70 -2.51
CA GLY A 92 -11.53 16.10 -3.67
C GLY A 92 -12.23 17.04 -4.64
N ASN A 93 -13.14 17.88 -4.14
CA ASN A 93 -14.06 18.69 -4.95
C ASN A 93 -13.40 19.93 -5.62
N VAL A 94 -12.07 19.98 -5.68
CA VAL A 94 -11.30 21.10 -6.22
C VAL A 94 -10.37 20.63 -7.32
N LYS A 95 -10.30 21.34 -8.45
CA LYS A 95 -9.36 21.02 -9.54
C LYS A 95 -7.96 21.49 -9.16
N ILE A 96 -6.95 20.64 -9.35
CA ILE A 96 -5.55 20.95 -9.05
C ILE A 96 -4.83 21.23 -10.37
N PHE A 97 -4.13 22.37 -10.44
CA PHE A 97 -3.25 22.75 -11.55
C PHE A 97 -1.82 22.87 -11.02
N SER A 98 -0.83 22.38 -11.78
CA SER A 98 0.60 22.39 -11.41
C SER A 98 1.42 23.12 -12.46
N SER A 99 2.49 23.81 -12.04
CA SER A 99 3.42 24.55 -12.89
C SER A 99 4.67 23.74 -13.28
N GLU A 100 4.56 22.41 -13.42
CA GLU A 100 5.67 21.55 -13.84
C GLU A 100 6.13 21.94 -15.27
N PHE A 101 7.23 22.69 -15.33
CA PHE A 101 7.82 23.23 -16.57
C PHE A 101 8.25 22.11 -17.53
N ARG A 102 7.81 22.21 -18.79
CA ARG A 102 8.32 21.40 -19.90
C ARG A 102 8.74 22.33 -21.05
N GLU A 103 10.04 22.33 -21.34
CA GLU A 103 10.71 23.29 -22.24
C GLU A 103 10.08 23.41 -23.64
N ASP A 104 9.41 22.35 -24.14
CA ASP A 104 8.84 22.30 -25.51
C ASP A 104 7.37 21.84 -25.58
N ARG A 105 6.61 21.89 -24.48
CA ARG A 105 5.20 21.44 -24.46
C ARG A 105 4.35 22.34 -23.59
N ASN A 106 3.05 22.43 -23.90
CA ASN A 106 2.07 22.96 -22.95
C ASN A 106 2.22 22.22 -21.62
N ASP A 107 2.14 22.95 -20.50
CA ASP A 107 2.14 22.37 -19.17
C ASP A 107 1.09 21.26 -19.11
N PRO A 108 1.45 20.03 -18.68
CA PRO A 108 0.50 18.95 -18.56
C PRO A 108 -0.50 19.28 -17.45
N GLN A 109 -1.59 19.96 -17.79
CA GLN A 109 -2.73 20.09 -16.91
C GLN A 109 -3.25 18.69 -16.61
N GLN A 110 -3.07 18.25 -15.36
CA GLN A 110 -3.39 16.89 -14.94
C GLN A 110 -4.87 16.62 -15.21
N MET A 111 -5.17 15.47 -15.84
CA MET A 111 -6.55 15.02 -16.12
C MET A 111 -7.40 15.03 -14.83
N LEU A 112 -8.68 15.37 -14.96
CA LEU A 112 -9.65 15.50 -13.84
C LEU A 112 -9.70 14.28 -12.89
N THR A 113 -9.33 13.10 -13.38
CA THR A 113 -9.32 11.82 -12.64
C THR A 113 -8.23 11.71 -11.57
N ARG A 114 -7.25 12.62 -11.50
CA ARG A 114 -6.11 12.53 -10.57
C ARG A 114 -6.35 13.12 -9.17
N ASN A 115 -7.56 13.60 -8.88
CA ASN A 115 -7.90 14.05 -7.53
C ASN A 115 -8.35 12.93 -6.57
N LEU A 116 -8.27 11.66 -7.00
CA LEU A 116 -8.46 10.53 -6.11
C LEU A 116 -7.31 10.48 -5.08
N PRO A 117 -7.58 10.11 -3.82
CA PRO A 117 -6.51 9.82 -2.88
C PRO A 117 -5.67 8.64 -3.39
N VAL A 118 -4.39 8.63 -3.04
CA VAL A 118 -3.49 7.52 -3.36
C VAL A 118 -3.72 6.40 -2.35
N CYS A 119 -4.11 5.21 -2.82
CA CYS A 119 -4.18 4.02 -1.98
C CYS A 119 -2.80 3.36 -1.90
N LYS A 120 -2.28 3.20 -0.68
CA LYS A 120 -1.07 2.43 -0.38
C LYS A 120 -1.45 1.16 0.36
N VAL A 121 -0.98 0.03 -0.15
CA VAL A 121 -1.16 -1.28 0.47
C VAL A 121 0.21 -1.80 0.86
N GLN A 122 0.36 -2.17 2.13
CA GLN A 122 1.53 -2.89 2.65
C GLN A 122 1.09 -4.29 3.02
N VAL A 123 1.84 -5.30 2.58
CA VAL A 123 1.53 -6.72 2.78
C VAL A 123 2.79 -7.41 3.26
N ALA A 124 2.67 -8.18 4.34
CA ALA A 124 3.74 -9.08 4.77
C ALA A 124 3.66 -10.40 3.98
N GLU A 125 4.76 -11.14 3.92
CA GLU A 125 4.73 -12.47 3.30
C GLU A 125 3.71 -13.39 4.01
N PRO A 126 2.89 -14.12 3.23
CA PRO A 126 1.81 -14.93 3.77
C PRO A 126 2.34 -16.14 4.57
N ILE A 127 1.61 -16.51 5.61
CA ILE A 127 1.90 -17.69 6.43
C ILE A 127 1.05 -18.84 5.91
N ILE A 128 1.68 -19.92 5.47
CA ILE A 128 0.97 -21.15 5.09
C ILE A 128 0.40 -21.80 6.35
N LEU A 129 -0.92 -22.01 6.37
CA LEU A 129 -1.63 -22.66 7.47
C LEU A 129 -2.03 -24.10 7.12
N SER A 130 -2.40 -24.36 5.87
CA SER A 130 -2.71 -25.70 5.37
C SER A 130 -2.58 -25.78 3.85
N ALA A 131 -2.46 -27.00 3.34
CA ALA A 131 -2.53 -27.30 1.91
C ALA A 131 -3.17 -28.69 1.72
N CYS A 132 -4.05 -28.83 0.73
CA CYS A 132 -4.67 -30.09 0.39
C CYS A 132 -4.86 -30.24 -1.12
N VAL A 133 -4.93 -31.48 -1.57
CA VAL A 133 -5.32 -31.84 -2.94
C VAL A 133 -6.74 -32.40 -2.90
N VAL A 134 -7.58 -31.93 -3.81
CA VAL A 134 -9.00 -32.28 -3.90
C VAL A 134 -9.27 -32.91 -5.26
N ASP A 135 -9.95 -34.05 -5.27
CA ASP A 135 -10.30 -34.75 -6.50
C ASP A 135 -11.39 -34.02 -7.30
N ALA A 136 -11.39 -34.18 -8.63
CA ALA A 136 -12.32 -33.52 -9.54
C ALA A 136 -13.81 -33.77 -9.20
N CYS A 137 -14.14 -34.97 -8.71
CA CYS A 137 -15.51 -35.34 -8.35
C CYS A 137 -16.02 -34.59 -7.11
N ASP A 138 -15.13 -34.21 -6.19
CA ASP A 138 -15.51 -33.49 -4.98
C ASP A 138 -15.57 -31.97 -5.20
N ARG A 139 -14.98 -31.46 -6.29
CA ARG A 139 -15.18 -30.06 -6.73
C ARG A 139 -16.67 -29.75 -6.99
N ARG A 140 -17.42 -30.69 -7.58
CA ARG A 140 -18.84 -30.52 -7.96
C ARG A 140 -19.81 -30.46 -6.77
N LYS A 141 -19.36 -30.84 -5.56
CA LYS A 141 -20.17 -30.69 -4.33
C LYS A 141 -20.12 -29.28 -3.77
N CYS A 142 -19.20 -28.44 -4.25
CA CYS A 142 -19.17 -27.03 -3.90
C CYS A 142 -20.18 -26.27 -4.79
N LYS A 143 -21.36 -25.95 -4.25
CA LYS A 143 -22.33 -25.01 -4.86
C LYS A 143 -21.83 -23.57 -4.82
N CYS A 144 -20.57 -23.31 -5.17
CA CYS A 144 -20.11 -21.95 -5.36
C CYS A 144 -20.22 -21.61 -6.84
N ASP A 145 -21.03 -20.59 -7.13
CA ASP A 145 -21.13 -19.89 -8.41
C ASP A 145 -19.84 -19.05 -8.61
N CYS A 146 -18.68 -19.67 -8.36
CA CYS A 146 -17.42 -18.96 -8.31
C CYS A 146 -16.88 -18.81 -9.73
N ASP A 147 -16.87 -17.56 -10.17
CA ASP A 147 -16.05 -17.06 -11.25
C ASP A 147 -14.58 -17.46 -10.94
N CYS A 148 -14.16 -18.62 -11.44
CA CYS A 148 -13.04 -19.41 -10.93
C CYS A 148 -11.67 -18.85 -11.31
N GLY A 149 -11.55 -17.53 -11.48
CA GLY A 149 -10.33 -16.75 -11.30
C GLY A 149 -9.16 -17.02 -12.24
N CYS A 150 -9.12 -18.11 -13.02
CA CYS A 150 -8.05 -18.40 -13.95
C CYS A 150 -7.98 -17.36 -15.08
N SER A 151 -9.15 -16.84 -15.51
CA SER A 151 -9.27 -15.71 -16.45
C SER A 151 -8.78 -14.37 -15.88
N SER A 152 -8.52 -14.31 -14.57
CA SER A 152 -8.14 -13.09 -13.89
C SER A 152 -6.65 -12.97 -13.56
N ILE A 153 -5.84 -13.97 -13.94
CA ILE A 153 -4.38 -13.90 -13.76
C ILE A 153 -3.78 -13.17 -14.97
N PRO A 154 -3.14 -12.00 -14.77
CA PRO A 154 -2.55 -11.24 -15.86
C PRO A 154 -1.41 -12.00 -16.56
N GLU A 155 -1.27 -11.79 -17.87
CA GLU A 155 -0.20 -12.41 -18.68
C GLU A 155 1.20 -12.12 -18.14
N GLY A 156 1.42 -10.92 -17.60
CA GLY A 156 2.70 -10.56 -16.97
C GLY A 156 3.08 -11.46 -15.79
N ILE A 157 2.09 -11.97 -15.05
CA ILE A 157 2.31 -12.95 -13.98
C ILE A 157 2.50 -14.34 -14.59
N ALA A 158 1.63 -14.74 -15.52
CA ALA A 158 1.67 -16.06 -16.17
C ALA A 158 3.02 -16.34 -16.87
N ASN A 159 3.61 -15.33 -17.50
CA ASN A 159 4.91 -15.45 -18.16
C ASN A 159 6.05 -15.86 -17.20
N ASN A 160 5.95 -15.52 -15.91
CA ASN A 160 6.95 -15.92 -14.91
C ASN A 160 6.91 -17.43 -14.60
N PHE A 161 5.80 -18.10 -14.93
CA PHE A 161 5.59 -19.54 -14.72
C PHE A 161 5.75 -20.34 -16.02
N GLY A 162 6.07 -19.69 -17.13
CA GLY A 162 6.32 -20.34 -18.42
C GLY A 162 5.06 -20.58 -19.25
N GLY A 163 3.94 -19.90 -18.95
CA GLY A 163 2.75 -19.92 -19.80
C GLY A 163 1.45 -19.69 -19.02
N SER A 164 0.33 -19.82 -19.73
CA SER A 164 -1.00 -19.66 -19.16
C SER A 164 -1.32 -20.74 -18.12
N PHE A 165 -2.10 -20.33 -17.12
CA PHE A 165 -2.66 -21.24 -16.13
C PHE A 165 -3.89 -21.95 -16.67
N VAL A 166 -4.11 -23.19 -16.23
CA VAL A 166 -5.28 -23.99 -16.60
C VAL A 166 -6.16 -24.22 -15.38
N ASP A 167 -7.47 -24.29 -15.60
CA ASP A 167 -8.41 -24.82 -14.60
C ASP A 167 -9.40 -25.81 -15.25
N PRO A 168 -8.95 -27.03 -15.56
CA PRO A 168 -9.82 -28.04 -16.15
C PRO A 168 -10.84 -28.52 -15.11
N GLU A 169 -12.13 -28.53 -15.47
CA GLU A 169 -13.22 -28.97 -14.57
C GLU A 169 -13.06 -30.41 -14.07
N GLU A 170 -12.43 -31.28 -14.86
CA GLU A 170 -12.24 -32.71 -14.56
C GLU A 170 -10.87 -33.04 -13.95
N SER A 171 -10.11 -32.02 -13.52
CA SER A 171 -8.76 -32.19 -12.94
C SER A 171 -8.74 -32.13 -11.40
N LYS A 172 -7.66 -32.61 -10.77
CA LYS A 172 -7.46 -32.41 -9.32
C LYS A 172 -7.10 -30.96 -9.02
N ALA A 173 -7.57 -30.42 -7.91
CA ALA A 173 -7.23 -29.06 -7.46
C ALA A 173 -6.31 -29.09 -6.26
N VAL A 174 -5.45 -28.08 -6.13
CA VAL A 174 -4.77 -27.79 -4.87
C VAL A 174 -5.42 -26.55 -4.25
N TYR A 175 -5.73 -26.66 -2.96
CA TYR A 175 -6.21 -25.56 -2.14
C TYR A 175 -5.24 -25.32 -0.99
N VAL A 176 -5.10 -24.06 -0.59
CA VAL A 176 -4.27 -23.65 0.53
C VAL A 176 -5.02 -22.68 1.43
N THR A 177 -4.71 -22.72 2.73
CA THR A 177 -5.11 -21.69 3.67
C THR A 177 -3.91 -20.80 3.99
N LEU A 178 -4.04 -19.49 3.79
CA LEU A 178 -2.97 -18.51 4.03
C LEU A 178 -3.39 -17.50 5.12
N GLY A 179 -2.52 -17.26 6.09
CA GLY A 179 -2.64 -16.14 7.02
C GLY A 179 -1.92 -14.90 6.46
N VAL A 180 -2.63 -13.79 6.30
CA VAL A 180 -2.08 -12.57 5.67
C VAL A 180 -2.24 -11.35 6.58
N PHE A 181 -1.19 -10.54 6.66
CA PHE A 181 -1.22 -9.23 7.33
C PHE A 181 -1.17 -8.12 6.31
N THR A 182 -2.18 -7.24 6.32
CA THR A 182 -2.31 -6.12 5.38
C THR A 182 -2.51 -4.79 6.11
N ILE A 183 -1.93 -3.71 5.58
CA ILE A 183 -2.23 -2.33 5.97
C ILE A 183 -2.65 -1.58 4.71
N VAL A 184 -3.85 -1.00 4.71
CA VAL A 184 -4.39 -0.23 3.59
C VAL A 184 -4.61 1.20 4.04
N GLN A 185 -4.09 2.17 3.27
CA GLN A 185 -4.13 3.58 3.62
C GLN A 185 -4.52 4.41 2.40
N LEU A 186 -5.44 5.36 2.58
CA LEU A 186 -5.67 6.43 1.61
C LEU A 186 -4.86 7.65 2.02
N ILE A 187 -4.11 8.20 1.08
CA ILE A 187 -3.21 9.33 1.29
C ILE A 187 -3.60 10.45 0.33
N ARG A 188 -3.84 11.63 0.89
CA ARG A 188 -4.12 12.84 0.13
C ARG A 188 -3.20 13.96 0.63
N ASN A 189 -2.68 14.76 -0.29
CA ASN A 189 -1.93 15.96 0.07
C ASN A 189 -2.92 17.01 0.60
N VAL A 190 -2.61 17.58 1.77
CA VAL A 190 -3.39 18.65 2.40
C VAL A 190 -2.45 19.80 2.78
N GLN A 191 -2.99 21.01 2.81
CA GLN A 191 -2.27 22.16 3.35
C GLN A 191 -2.43 22.18 4.87
N MET A 192 -1.32 22.23 5.61
CA MET A 192 -1.33 22.38 7.07
C MET A 192 -0.87 23.78 7.44
N LEU A 193 -1.62 24.45 8.30
CA LEU A 193 -1.19 25.69 8.95
C LEU A 193 -0.50 25.31 10.26
N ILE A 194 0.80 25.61 10.37
CA ILE A 194 1.57 25.38 11.59
C ILE A 194 1.63 26.71 12.35
N PRO A 195 0.96 26.84 13.52
CA PRO A 195 1.09 28.03 14.33
C PRO A 195 2.49 28.08 14.93
N VAL A 196 3.23 29.15 14.64
CA VAL A 196 4.50 29.47 15.30
C VAL A 196 4.17 30.42 16.44
N TYR A 197 4.43 29.99 17.67
CA TYR A 197 4.39 30.89 18.82
C TYR A 197 5.73 31.58 18.96
N ASP A 198 5.72 32.89 19.22
CA ASP A 198 6.93 33.61 19.58
C ASP A 198 7.46 33.04 20.90
N PHE A 199 8.69 32.54 20.87
CA PHE A 199 9.37 32.09 22.08
C PHE A 199 9.59 33.31 22.98
N CYS A 200 9.01 33.31 24.18
CA CYS A 200 9.36 34.30 25.20
C CYS A 200 10.85 34.18 25.53
N VAL A 201 11.67 35.03 24.91
CA VAL A 201 13.07 35.23 25.33
C VAL A 201 13.02 35.67 26.80
N PRO A 202 13.61 34.93 27.75
CA PRO A 202 13.59 35.33 29.14
C PRO A 202 14.36 36.64 29.30
N MET A 203 13.66 37.76 29.51
CA MET A 203 14.25 39.09 29.78
C MET A 203 14.80 39.17 31.22
N LYS A 204 15.45 38.11 31.71
CA LYS A 204 15.83 38.03 33.13
C LYS A 204 17.08 38.86 33.38
N ASP A 205 16.89 40.15 33.66
CA ASP A 205 17.90 41.04 34.22
C ASP A 205 18.25 40.57 35.64
N CYS A 206 19.38 39.89 35.79
CA CYS A 206 19.97 39.63 37.10
C CYS A 206 20.91 40.80 37.45
N SER A 207 20.57 41.56 38.50
CA SER A 207 21.36 42.71 38.94
C SER A 207 22.73 42.30 39.51
N VAL A 208 23.76 42.75 38.78
CA VAL A 208 25.18 43.03 39.06
C VAL A 208 25.76 42.55 40.42
N SER A 209 26.78 41.69 40.35
CA SER A 209 27.95 41.76 41.23
C SER A 209 29.13 42.32 40.42
N SER A 210 29.78 43.33 40.98
CA SER A 210 30.85 44.12 40.37
C SER A 210 32.16 43.34 40.23
N GLY A 211 32.56 43.05 38.98
CA GLY A 211 33.90 42.60 38.62
C GLY A 211 34.13 42.69 37.11
N ASP A 212 35.28 43.21 36.68
CA ASP A 212 35.73 43.19 35.28
C ASP A 212 36.29 41.79 34.93
N GLU A 213 35.46 40.75 35.09
CA GLU A 213 35.76 39.41 34.57
C GLU A 213 35.10 39.22 33.19
N PRO A 214 35.75 38.51 32.26
CA PRO A 214 35.23 38.29 30.90
C PRO A 214 33.83 37.67 30.88
N CYS A 215 33.47 36.92 31.91
CA CYS A 215 32.13 36.35 32.09
C CYS A 215 31.05 37.41 32.35
N ASP A 216 31.37 38.50 33.04
CA ASP A 216 30.42 39.59 33.32
C ASP A 216 30.21 40.51 32.11
N LEU A 217 31.21 40.60 31.22
CA LEU A 217 31.03 41.22 29.91
C LEU A 217 30.05 40.41 29.05
N PHE A 218 30.23 39.09 28.99
CA PHE A 218 29.33 38.21 28.22
C PHE A 218 27.90 38.22 28.75
N ARG A 219 27.70 38.25 30.07
CA ARG A 219 26.36 38.37 30.69
C ARG A 219 25.62 39.66 30.35
N LYS A 220 26.34 40.74 30.00
CA LYS A 220 25.77 42.02 29.57
C LYS A 220 25.44 42.05 28.07
N MET A 221 25.94 41.09 27.30
CA MET A 221 25.61 41.01 25.87
C MET A 221 24.16 40.58 25.70
N LEU A 222 23.43 41.28 24.84
CA LEU A 222 22.07 40.87 24.46
C LEU A 222 22.13 39.55 23.71
N PHE A 223 21.14 38.69 23.95
CA PHE A 223 21.01 37.45 23.19
C PHE A 223 20.86 37.80 21.69
N PRO A 224 21.71 37.29 20.79
CA PRO A 224 21.74 37.70 19.39
C PRO A 224 20.62 37.00 18.59
N ILE A 225 19.39 37.46 18.78
CA ILE A 225 18.18 36.92 18.13
C ILE A 225 18.36 36.83 16.61
N ASP A 226 18.90 37.87 15.98
CA ASP A 226 19.05 37.94 14.52
C ASP A 226 20.03 36.90 13.94
N GLU A 227 20.91 36.32 14.74
CA GLU A 227 21.83 35.26 14.29
C GLU A 227 21.23 33.85 14.41
N PHE A 228 20.29 33.65 15.34
CA PHE A 228 19.71 32.33 15.63
C PHE A 228 18.32 32.13 15.02
N PHE A 229 17.69 33.20 14.52
CA PHE A 229 16.34 33.13 13.95
C PHE A 229 16.32 33.61 12.49
N PRO A 230 15.59 32.91 11.59
CA PRO A 230 15.51 33.27 10.17
C PRO A 230 15.01 34.72 9.99
N PRO A 231 15.56 35.48 9.02
CA PRO A 231 15.13 36.86 8.80
C PRO A 231 13.66 36.90 8.42
N GLN A 232 12.86 37.61 9.21
CA GLN A 232 11.47 37.89 8.85
C GLN A 232 11.45 38.69 7.55
N GLN A 233 10.56 38.31 6.62
CA GLN A 233 10.33 39.09 5.43
C GLN A 233 9.81 40.47 5.87
N LYS A 234 10.68 41.48 5.87
CA LYS A 234 10.29 42.85 6.21
C LYS A 234 9.10 43.24 5.36
N ASP A 235 7.97 43.55 6.01
CA ASP A 235 6.79 44.15 5.40
C ASP A 235 7.21 45.35 4.54
N LYS A 236 7.26 45.15 3.23
CA LYS A 236 7.17 46.25 2.27
C LYS A 236 5.71 46.68 2.24
N GLY A 237 5.26 47.41 3.26
CA GLY A 237 3.90 47.93 3.28
C GLY A 237 3.55 48.55 4.61
N LYS A 238 3.71 49.88 4.70
CA LYS A 238 3.15 50.73 5.76
C LYS A 238 1.70 50.32 6.07
N CYS A 239 1.47 49.76 7.26
CA CYS A 239 0.18 49.86 7.91
C CYS A 239 -0.06 51.35 8.21
N GLY A 240 -0.85 52.01 7.38
CA GLY A 240 -1.31 53.38 7.57
C GLY A 240 -2.38 53.43 8.65
N CYS A 241 -1.99 53.33 9.92
CA CYS A 241 -2.78 53.94 10.99
C CYS A 241 -2.57 55.46 10.88
N GLY A 242 -3.45 56.11 10.13
CA GLY A 242 -3.48 57.56 10.04
C GLY A 242 -3.99 58.15 11.35
N ASP A 243 -3.09 58.81 12.08
CA ASP A 243 -3.47 59.85 13.03
C ASP A 243 -4.11 61.01 12.27
N LYS A 244 -5.37 61.31 12.58
CA LYS A 244 -5.97 62.61 12.34
C LYS A 244 -6.56 63.14 13.64
N LYS A 245 -5.80 64.07 14.22
CA LYS A 245 -6.14 65.17 15.14
C LYS A 245 -7.00 64.87 16.36
#